data_AF-A0A2V2SXY0-F1
#
_entry.id   AF-A0A2V2SXY0-F1
#
_cell.length_a   1.000
_cell.length_b   1.000
_cell.length_c   1.000
_cell.angle_alpha   90.00
_cell.angle_beta   90.00
_cell.angle_gamma   90.00
#
_symmetry.space_group_name_H-M   'P 1'
#
loop_
_entity.id
_entity.type
_entity.pdbx_description
1 polymer ?
#
loop_
_entity_poly.entity_id
_entity_poly.type
_entity_poly.pdbx_seq_one_letter_code
_entity_poly.pdbx_strand_id
1 'polypeptide(L)'
;MSTFAVFGMTRDVALEEARKTVKITRKTPLGEFGIPMTEWLALCEKRADEIMESTKTKQLSPLFDSPQYADDFIHLARRTLKCRDMHIKARVTLTDEKGNPIIDKKTKAPKIGWMPYGAQPNRSAA
;
A
#
# COMPACT_ATOMS: atom_id res chain seq x y z
N MET A 1 10.37 8.64 -16.96
CA MET A 1 9.14 8.92 -16.18
C MET A 1 8.82 7.64 -15.46
N SER A 2 8.99 7.62 -14.14
CA SER A 2 8.85 6.40 -13.34
C SER A 2 7.38 6.03 -13.20
N THR A 3 7.04 4.83 -13.66
CA THR A 3 5.65 4.38 -13.87
C THR A 3 5.30 3.15 -13.04
N PHE A 4 6.25 2.43 -12.45
CA PHE A 4 5.97 1.19 -11.74
C PHE A 4 6.18 1.34 -10.23
N ALA A 5 5.37 0.68 -9.42
CA ALA A 5 5.58 0.58 -7.98
C ALA A 5 5.11 -0.77 -7.46
N VAL A 6 5.73 -1.23 -6.38
CA VAL A 6 5.37 -2.47 -5.69
C VAL A 6 4.33 -2.15 -4.63
N PHE A 7 3.22 -2.87 -4.70
CA PHE A 7 2.16 -2.86 -3.71
C PHE A 7 2.13 -4.17 -2.95
N GLY A 8 1.84 -4.11 -1.66
CA GLY A 8 1.71 -5.28 -0.79
C GLY A 8 1.52 -4.86 0.66
N MET A 9 1.81 -5.77 1.58
CA MET A 9 1.90 -5.46 3.01
C MET A 9 3.10 -6.17 3.63
N THR A 10 3.83 -5.47 4.48
CA THR A 10 4.91 -6.03 5.30
C THR A 10 4.60 -5.83 6.77
N ARG A 11 5.15 -6.71 7.63
CA ARG A 11 4.95 -6.60 9.08
C ARG A 11 5.38 -5.23 9.62
N ASP A 12 6.47 -4.68 9.11
CA ASP A 12 7.00 -3.39 9.58
C ASP A 12 6.06 -2.24 9.24
N VAL A 13 5.55 -2.21 8.00
CA VAL A 13 4.56 -1.21 7.58
C VAL A 13 3.24 -1.39 8.33
N ALA A 14 2.83 -2.63 8.61
CA ALA A 14 1.65 -2.92 9.43
C ALA A 14 1.83 -2.42 10.88
N LEU A 15 3.02 -2.57 11.46
CA LEU A 15 3.35 -2.02 12.78
C LEU A 15 3.33 -0.50 12.79
N GLU A 16 3.89 0.16 11.79
CA GLU A 16 3.83 1.62 11.69
C GLU A 16 2.40 2.14 11.56
N GLU A 17 1.56 1.44 10.79
CA GLU A 17 0.13 1.75 10.66
C GLU A 17 -0.63 1.50 11.96
N ALA A 18 -0.32 0.39 12.66
CA ALA A 18 -0.89 0.10 13.96
C ALA A 18 -0.55 1.19 14.96
N ARG A 19 0.71 1.63 15.02
CA ARG A 19 1.16 2.73 15.91
C ARG A 19 0.42 4.04 15.65
N LYS A 20 0.06 4.34 14.40
CA LYS A 20 -0.74 5.54 14.06
C LYS A 20 -2.21 5.40 14.43
N THR A 21 -2.73 4.18 14.47
CA THR A 21 -4.16 3.90 14.64
C THR A 21 -4.54 3.60 16.09
N VAL A 22 -3.67 2.93 16.84
CA VAL A 22 -3.93 2.51 18.22
C VAL A 22 -3.85 3.73 19.13
N LYS A 23 -4.96 4.03 19.80
CA LYS A 23 -5.06 5.12 20.77
C LYS A 23 -4.17 4.84 21.98
N ILE A 24 -3.52 5.89 22.46
CA ILE A 24 -2.67 5.84 23.65
C ILE A 24 -3.50 5.96 24.93
N THR A 25 -4.77 6.37 24.84
CA THR A 25 -5.67 6.53 25.99
C THR A 25 -6.78 5.49 25.98
N ARG A 26 -7.15 5.02 27.18
CA ARG A 26 -8.32 4.16 27.40
C ARG A 26 -9.41 4.96 28.11
N LYS A 27 -10.62 4.95 27.54
CA LYS A 27 -11.81 5.50 28.19
C LYS A 27 -12.35 4.51 29.21
N THR A 28 -12.53 4.98 30.43
CA THR A 28 -13.15 4.23 31.54
C THR A 28 -14.25 5.12 32.14
N PRO A 29 -15.23 4.56 32.88
CA PRO A 29 -16.31 5.35 33.48
C PRO A 29 -15.83 6.47 34.42
N LEU A 30 -14.61 6.35 34.97
CA LEU A 30 -13.97 7.36 35.83
C LEU A 30 -13.11 8.41 35.07
N GLY A 31 -12.95 8.30 33.75
CA GLY A 31 -12.11 9.22 32.96
C GLY A 31 -11.22 8.52 31.92
N GLU A 32 -10.39 9.33 31.24
CA GLU A 32 -9.36 8.84 30.31
C GLU A 32 -8.03 8.62 31.05
N PHE A 33 -7.50 7.42 30.95
CA PHE A 33 -6.17 7.08 31.48
C PHE A 33 -5.21 6.76 30.34
N GLY A 34 -3.95 7.17 30.49
CA GLY A 34 -2.87 6.80 29.57
C GLY A 34 -2.53 5.32 29.70
N ILE A 35 -2.51 4.60 28.58
CA ILE A 35 -2.10 3.20 28.53
C ILE A 35 -0.58 3.17 28.69
N PRO A 36 -0.03 2.30 29.57
CA PRO A 36 1.41 2.16 29.72
C PRO A 36 2.03 1.68 28.40
N MET A 37 3.28 2.11 28.14
CA MET A 37 3.97 1.87 26.86
C MET A 37 4.02 0.38 26.47
N THR A 38 4.22 -0.51 27.45
CA THR A 38 4.27 -1.96 27.21
C THR A 38 2.96 -2.54 26.71
N GLU A 39 1.84 -2.11 27.30
CA GLU A 39 0.51 -2.53 26.89
C GLU A 39 0.13 -1.93 25.53
N TRP A 40 0.51 -0.68 25.27
CA TRP A 40 0.30 -0.05 23.96
C TRP A 40 1.08 -0.76 22.84
N LEU A 41 2.34 -1.17 23.11
CA LEU A 41 3.13 -1.95 22.16
C LEU A 41 2.47 -3.30 21.85
N ALA A 42 1.97 -4.02 22.86
CA ALA A 42 1.25 -5.27 22.67
C ALA A 42 -0.04 -5.08 21.85
N LEU A 43 -0.77 -3.98 22.06
CA LEU A 43 -1.93 -3.62 21.25
C LEU A 43 -1.55 -3.29 19.80
N CYS A 44 -0.41 -2.61 19.59
CA CYS A 44 0.11 -2.35 18.25
C CYS A 44 0.50 -3.64 17.53
N GLU A 45 1.10 -4.61 18.22
CA GLU A 45 1.44 -5.91 17.63
C GLU A 45 0.19 -6.67 17.20
N LYS A 46 -0.81 -6.78 18.08
CA LYS A 46 -2.10 -7.41 17.74
C LYS A 46 -2.76 -6.73 16.56
N ARG A 47 -2.77 -5.39 16.54
CA ARG A 47 -3.35 -4.63 15.43
C ARG A 47 -2.55 -4.80 14.14
N ALA A 48 -1.22 -4.93 14.22
CA ALA A 48 -0.40 -5.20 13.06
C ALA A 48 -0.68 -6.60 12.48
N ASP A 49 -0.89 -7.61 13.34
CA ASP A 49 -1.29 -8.94 12.91
C ASP A 49 -2.67 -8.90 12.21
N GLU A 50 -3.65 -8.17 12.75
CA GLU A 50 -4.95 -7.95 12.08
C GLU A 50 -4.81 -7.24 10.72
N ILE A 51 -3.91 -6.26 10.61
CA ILE A 51 -3.62 -5.58 9.33
C ILE A 51 -2.97 -6.56 8.34
N MET A 52 -2.07 -7.41 8.83
CA MET A 52 -1.42 -8.48 8.07
C MET A 52 -2.37 -9.62 7.67
N GLU A 53 -3.53 -9.75 8.30
CA GLU A 53 -4.61 -10.64 7.87
C GLU A 53 -5.60 -9.95 6.91
N SER A 54 -5.78 -8.63 7.04
CA SER A 54 -6.72 -7.85 6.22
C SER A 54 -6.29 -7.72 4.76
N THR A 55 -7.21 -7.63 3.80
CA THR A 55 -6.89 -7.50 2.36
C THR A 55 -6.25 -6.16 1.93
N LYS A 56 -6.01 -5.23 2.87
CA LYS A 56 -5.46 -3.91 2.55
C LYS A 56 -4.01 -4.02 2.10
N THR A 57 -3.68 -3.43 0.95
CA THR A 57 -2.30 -3.31 0.44
C THR A 57 -1.89 -1.85 0.33
N LYS A 58 -0.62 -1.55 0.58
CA LYS A 58 -0.03 -0.23 0.42
C LYS A 58 1.12 -0.25 -0.59
N GLN A 59 1.49 0.92 -1.08
CA GLN A 59 2.72 1.09 -1.84
C GLN A 59 3.91 0.92 -0.90
N LEU A 60 4.77 -0.07 -1.18
CA LEU A 60 5.95 -0.40 -0.38
C LEU A 60 7.23 0.20 -0.96
N SER A 61 7.28 0.39 -2.27
CA SER A 61 8.47 0.87 -2.97
C SER A 61 8.33 2.31 -3.46
N PRO A 62 9.47 3.00 -3.73
CA PRO A 62 9.46 4.17 -4.59
C PRO A 62 8.98 3.83 -6.01
N LEU A 63 8.79 4.87 -6.82
CA LEU A 63 8.47 4.72 -8.24
C LEU A 63 9.72 4.26 -9.00
N PHE A 64 9.58 3.22 -9.80
CA PHE A 64 10.61 2.68 -10.68
C PHE A 64 10.30 3.01 -12.14
N ASP A 65 11.36 3.19 -12.93
CA ASP A 65 11.25 3.39 -14.39
C ASP A 65 11.03 2.07 -15.15
N SER A 66 11.45 0.93 -14.59
CA SER A 66 11.29 -0.38 -15.21
C SER A 66 10.56 -1.36 -14.29
N PRO A 67 9.80 -2.32 -14.86
CA PRO A 67 9.15 -3.36 -14.07
C PRO A 67 10.15 -4.40 -13.54
N GLN A 68 11.31 -4.56 -14.18
CA GLN A 68 12.37 -5.46 -13.73
C GLN A 68 12.91 -5.03 -12.36
N TYR A 69 13.16 -3.74 -12.16
CA TYR A 69 13.58 -3.23 -10.85
C TYR A 69 12.50 -3.41 -9.77
N ALA A 70 11.23 -3.34 -10.15
CA ALA A 70 10.13 -3.63 -9.22
C ALA A 70 10.08 -5.12 -8.86
N ASP A 71 10.41 -6.01 -9.80
CA ASP A 71 10.49 -7.44 -9.56
C ASP A 71 11.67 -7.81 -8.67
N ASP A 72 12.86 -7.23 -8.93
CA ASP A 72 14.03 -7.37 -8.07
C ASP A 72 13.75 -6.94 -6.63
N PHE A 73 13.00 -5.85 -6.46
CA PHE A 73 12.56 -5.39 -5.14
C PHE A 73 11.64 -6.41 -4.46
N ILE A 74 10.68 -6.99 -5.19
CA ILE A 74 9.82 -8.06 -4.66
C ILE A 74 10.67 -9.27 -4.26
N HIS A 75 11.59 -9.70 -5.11
CA HIS A 75 12.49 -10.82 -4.83
C HIS A 75 13.33 -10.59 -3.58
N LEU A 76 13.91 -9.40 -3.42
CA LEU A 76 14.66 -9.03 -2.23
C LEU A 76 13.77 -9.02 -0.98
N ALA A 77 12.61 -8.34 -1.07
CA ALA A 77 11.69 -8.22 0.05
C ALA A 77 11.15 -9.57 0.53
N ARG A 78 10.87 -10.54 -0.37
CA ARG A 78 10.45 -11.90 0.02
C ARG A 78 11.52 -12.65 0.80
N ARG A 79 12.80 -12.35 0.55
CA ARG A 79 13.92 -13.02 1.22
C ARG A 79 14.20 -12.43 2.60
N THR A 80 14.03 -11.12 2.76
CA THR A 80 14.43 -10.40 3.97
C THR A 80 13.28 -10.15 4.94
N LEU A 81 12.04 -10.04 4.46
CA LEU A 81 10.90 -9.56 5.24
C LEU A 81 9.72 -10.54 5.19
N LYS A 82 8.85 -10.45 6.21
CA LYS A 82 7.52 -11.08 6.17
C LYS A 82 6.59 -10.22 5.32
N CYS A 83 6.35 -10.67 4.09
CA CYS A 83 5.56 -9.96 3.09
C CYS A 83 4.31 -10.74 2.68
N ARG A 84 3.24 -10.01 2.33
CA ARG A 84 2.00 -10.56 1.78
C ARG A 84 1.59 -9.80 0.51
N ASP A 85 0.97 -10.51 -0.43
CA ASP A 85 0.36 -10.00 -1.66
C ASP A 85 1.21 -8.98 -2.41
N MET A 86 2.51 -9.28 -2.58
CA MET A 86 3.39 -8.39 -3.34
C MET A 86 3.13 -8.49 -4.84
N HIS A 87 2.75 -7.37 -5.43
CA HIS A 87 2.47 -7.25 -6.86
C HIS A 87 2.89 -5.89 -7.39
N ILE A 88 3.25 -5.84 -8.66
CA ILE A 88 3.63 -4.61 -9.34
C ILE A 88 2.36 -3.94 -9.85
N LYS A 89 2.20 -2.64 -9.58
CA LYS A 89 1.21 -1.79 -10.26
C LYS A 89 1.93 -0.78 -11.13
N ALA A 90 1.32 -0.50 -12.28
CA ALA A 90 1.75 0.58 -13.15
C ALA A 90 0.82 1.77 -13.02
N ARG A 91 1.42 2.94 -13.10
CA ARG A 91 0.78 4.25 -13.12
C ARG A 91 0.29 4.47 -14.55
N VAL A 92 -1.03 4.55 -14.70
CA VAL A 92 -1.69 4.62 -16.01
C VAL A 92 -2.79 5.68 -15.96
N THR A 93 -3.03 6.32 -17.09
CA THR A 93 -4.20 7.19 -17.27
C THR A 93 -5.45 6.34 -17.23
N LEU A 94 -6.33 6.58 -16.26
CA LEU A 94 -7.61 5.88 -16.16
C LEU A 94 -8.45 6.26 -17.37
N THR A 95 -8.77 5.29 -18.20
CA THR A 95 -9.70 5.40 -19.31
C THR A 95 -11.06 4.86 -18.89
N ASP A 96 -12.12 5.53 -19.31
CA ASP A 96 -13.50 5.04 -19.19
C ASP A 96 -13.72 3.81 -20.08
N GLU A 97 -14.84 3.10 -19.93
CA GLU A 97 -15.21 1.89 -20.71
C GLU A 97 -15.22 2.12 -22.24
N LYS A 98 -15.23 3.40 -22.66
CA LYS A 98 -15.17 3.84 -24.07
C LYS A 98 -13.77 4.27 -24.53
N GLY A 99 -12.73 4.04 -23.72
CA GLY A 99 -11.34 4.36 -24.07
C GLY A 99 -10.93 5.82 -23.91
N ASN A 100 -11.82 6.70 -23.44
CA ASN A 100 -11.51 8.10 -23.22
C ASN A 100 -10.86 8.31 -21.84
N PRO A 101 -9.77 9.09 -21.72
CA PRO A 101 -9.17 9.40 -20.43
C PRO A 101 -10.17 10.13 -19.55
N ILE A 102 -10.35 9.67 -18.32
CA ILE A 102 -11.16 10.38 -17.32
C ILE A 102 -10.41 11.67 -16.99
N ILE A 103 -10.91 12.80 -17.48
CA ILE A 103 -10.31 14.11 -17.23
C ILE A 103 -10.84 14.66 -15.91
N ASP A 104 -9.94 15.11 -15.03
CA ASP A 104 -10.36 15.81 -13.82
C ASP A 104 -10.92 17.19 -14.19
N LYS A 105 -12.18 17.46 -13.80
CA LYS A 105 -12.89 18.70 -14.15
C LYS A 105 -12.19 19.97 -13.63
N LYS A 106 -11.36 19.85 -12.58
CA LYS A 106 -10.62 20.97 -11.97
C LYS A 106 -9.27 21.24 -12.64
N THR A 107 -8.53 20.19 -13.02
CA THR A 107 -7.13 20.32 -13.49
C THR A 107 -6.99 20.13 -14.99
N LYS A 108 -8.05 19.68 -15.68
CA LYS A 108 -8.06 19.31 -17.10
C LYS A 108 -7.00 18.27 -17.48
N ALA A 109 -6.34 17.66 -16.50
CA ALA A 109 -5.35 16.60 -16.71
C ALA A 109 -6.03 15.23 -16.72
N PRO A 110 -5.50 14.26 -17.48
CA PRO A 110 -5.92 12.86 -17.38
C PRO A 110 -5.74 12.36 -15.95
N LYS A 111 -6.77 11.74 -15.39
CA LYS A 111 -6.72 11.17 -14.05
C LYS A 111 -5.80 9.96 -14.06
N ILE A 112 -4.73 10.05 -13.28
CA ILE A 112 -3.75 8.99 -13.20
C ILE A 112 -4.13 8.05 -12.07
N GLY A 113 -4.25 6.76 -12.38
CA GLY A 113 -4.53 5.69 -11.43
C GLY A 113 -3.47 4.60 -11.45
N TRP A 114 -3.73 3.57 -10.65
CA TRP A 114 -2.89 2.38 -10.55
C TRP A 114 -3.63 1.19 -11.15
N MET A 115 -2.99 0.49 -12.08
CA MET A 115 -3.48 -0.80 -12.59
C MET A 115 -2.45 -1.90 -12.35
N PRO A 116 -2.88 -3.17 -12.17
CA PRO A 116 -1.97 -4.31 -12.12
C PRO A 116 -1.05 -4.35 -13.34
N TYR A 117 0.23 -4.62 -13.12
CA TYR A 117 1.19 -4.83 -14.20
C TYR A 117 0.78 -6.03 -15.06
N GLY A 118 0.65 -5.85 -16.38
CA GLY A 118 0.15 -6.88 -17.31
C GLY A 118 -1.29 -6.65 -17.80
N ALA A 119 -2.14 -5.97 -17.03
CA ALA A 119 -3.53 -5.66 -17.39
C ALA A 119 -3.69 -4.24 -18.00
N GLN A 120 -2.63 -3.69 -18.58
CA GLN A 120 -2.62 -2.31 -19.09
C GLN A 120 -3.16 -2.27 -20.52
N PRO A 121 -4.01 -1.29 -20.86
CA PRO A 121 -4.67 -1.21 -22.18
C PRO A 121 -3.69 -1.08 -23.36
N ASN A 122 -2.47 -0.56 -23.13
CA ASN A 122 -1.46 -0.36 -24.17
C ASN A 122 -0.36 -1.43 -24.19
N ARG A 123 -0.49 -2.51 -23.42
CA ARG A 123 0.45 -3.64 -23.48
C ARG A 123 -0.10 -4.68 -24.45
N SER A 124 0.02 -4.39 -25.76
CA SER A 124 0.04 -5.46 -26.75
C SER A 124 1.14 -6.44 -26.36
N ALA A 125 0.79 -7.72 -26.35
CA ALA A 125 1.69 -8.82 -26.04
C ALA A 125 3.05 -8.63 -26.74
N ALA A 126 4.10 -8.51 -25.94
CA ALA A 126 5.49 -8.59 -26.37
C ALA A 126 6.18 -9.60 -25.47
#